data_AF-A0A3M1U471-F1
#
_entry.id   AF-A0A3M1U471-F1
#
_cell.length_a   1.000
_cell.length_b   1.000
_cell.length_c   1.000
_cell.angle_alpha   90.00
_cell.angle_beta   90.00
_cell.angle_gamma   90.00
#
_symmetry.space_group_name_H-M   'P 1'
#
loop_
_entity.id
_entity.type
_entity.pdbx_description
1 polymer ?
#
loop_
_entity_poly.entity_id
_entity_poly.type
_entity_poly.pdbx_seq_one_letter_code
_entity_poly.pdbx_strand_id
1 'polypeptide(L)'
;MKNILVTLIACVALGANAQNPGSLWDDSAKNPLTDRTARTVGDILTVIIAESSSATSSASTEASKSDSAKVNAGIGPVLRALIPDWEIGGSMNSKGDGKT
;
A
#
# COMPACT_ATOMS: atom_id res chain seq x y z
N MET A 1 -10.45 -26.38 -63.94
CA MET A 1 -10.64 -25.02 -63.38
C MET A 1 -11.99 -24.78 -62.72
N LYS A 2 -13.06 -25.53 -63.08
CA LYS A 2 -14.39 -25.39 -62.45
C LYS A 2 -14.43 -25.89 -60.99
N ASN A 3 -13.71 -26.96 -60.69
CA ASN A 3 -13.76 -27.64 -59.39
C ASN A 3 -12.99 -26.89 -58.29
N ILE A 4 -11.98 -26.08 -58.66
CA ILE A 4 -11.23 -25.22 -57.73
C ILE A 4 -12.11 -24.06 -57.26
N LEU A 5 -12.89 -23.46 -58.17
CA LEU A 5 -13.78 -22.34 -57.84
C LEU A 5 -14.91 -22.77 -56.88
N VAL A 6 -15.46 -23.96 -57.08
CA VAL A 6 -16.51 -24.54 -56.22
C VAL A 6 -15.98 -24.83 -54.81
N THR A 7 -14.73 -25.30 -54.69
CA THR A 7 -14.11 -25.59 -53.39
C THR A 7 -13.79 -24.31 -52.61
N LEU A 8 -13.41 -23.23 -53.31
CA LEU A 8 -13.14 -21.93 -52.68
C LEU A 8 -14.41 -21.27 -52.13
N ILE A 9 -15.54 -21.38 -52.85
CA ILE A 9 -16.84 -20.83 -52.43
C ILE A 9 -17.43 -21.61 -51.25
N ALA A 10 -17.24 -22.93 -51.20
CA ALA A 10 -17.67 -23.76 -50.07
C ALA A 10 -16.94 -23.39 -48.77
N CYS A 11 -15.66 -22.99 -48.86
CA CYS A 11 -14.85 -22.64 -47.69
C CYS A 11 -15.27 -21.29 -47.05
N VAL A 12 -15.78 -20.35 -47.84
CA VAL A 12 -16.24 -19.03 -47.35
C VAL A 12 -17.60 -19.11 -46.65
N ALA A 13 -18.47 -20.06 -47.02
CA ALA A 13 -19.78 -20.22 -46.41
C ALA A 13 -19.74 -20.79 -44.97
N LEU A 14 -18.62 -21.40 -44.55
CA LEU A 14 -18.42 -21.97 -43.21
C LEU A 14 -17.89 -20.95 -42.18
N GLY A 15 -17.52 -19.74 -42.60
CA GLY A 15 -16.85 -18.75 -41.75
C GLY A 15 -17.76 -17.68 -41.14
N ALA A 16 -19.01 -17.57 -41.57
CA ALA A 16 -19.91 -16.49 -41.14
C ALA A 16 -20.88 -16.96 -40.05
N ASN A 17 -20.34 -17.35 -38.89
CA ASN A 17 -21.15 -17.33 -37.67
C ASN A 17 -21.29 -15.86 -37.26
N ALA A 18 -22.46 -15.28 -37.49
CA ALA A 18 -22.81 -13.98 -36.97
C ALA A 18 -22.73 -14.03 -35.44
N GLN A 19 -21.59 -13.62 -34.87
CA GLN A 19 -21.52 -13.35 -33.44
C GLN A 19 -22.44 -12.17 -33.18
N ASN A 20 -23.62 -12.47 -32.64
CA ASN A 20 -24.55 -11.48 -32.12
C ASN A 20 -23.91 -10.88 -30.86
N PRO A 21 -23.44 -9.63 -30.88
CA PRO A 21 -22.84 -9.00 -29.69
C PRO A 21 -23.90 -8.59 -28.66
N GLY A 22 -25.19 -8.88 -28.91
CA GLY A 22 -26.32 -8.23 -28.26
C GLY A 22 -26.87 -8.87 -26.99
N SER A 23 -26.36 -10.02 -26.55
CA SER A 23 -26.78 -10.63 -25.28
C SER A 23 -25.60 -11.27 -24.57
N LEU A 24 -25.43 -10.95 -23.27
CA LEU A 24 -24.51 -11.66 -22.38
C LEU A 24 -25.00 -13.07 -22.03
N TRP A 25 -26.23 -13.40 -22.40
CA TRP A 25 -26.86 -14.70 -22.21
C TRP A 25 -27.03 -15.41 -23.54
N ASP A 26 -26.55 -16.66 -23.58
CA ASP A 26 -26.74 -17.62 -24.65
C ASP A 26 -27.75 -18.67 -24.18
N ASP A 27 -28.74 -19.01 -25.01
CA ASP A 27 -29.75 -20.04 -24.67
C ASP A 27 -29.13 -21.44 -24.56
N SER A 28 -27.94 -21.64 -25.12
CA SER A 28 -27.14 -22.86 -24.95
C SER A 28 -26.30 -22.87 -23.66
N ALA A 29 -26.23 -21.74 -22.94
CA ALA A 29 -25.49 -21.64 -21.68
C ALA A 29 -26.13 -22.53 -20.61
N LYS A 30 -25.31 -23.35 -19.95
CA LYS A 30 -25.78 -24.19 -18.84
C LYS A 30 -26.20 -23.34 -17.66
N ASN A 31 -27.23 -23.79 -16.95
CA ASN A 31 -27.69 -23.13 -15.73
C ASN A 31 -26.56 -23.13 -14.67
N PRO A 32 -26.07 -21.96 -14.24
CA PRO A 32 -25.00 -21.88 -13.26
C PRO A 32 -25.40 -22.35 -11.85
N LEU A 33 -26.71 -22.55 -11.57
CA LEU A 33 -27.18 -23.11 -10.30
C LEU A 33 -27.06 -24.63 -10.23
N THR A 34 -26.98 -25.33 -11.38
CA THR A 34 -26.85 -26.80 -11.41
C THR A 34 -25.40 -27.24 -11.57
N ASP A 35 -24.56 -26.44 -12.24
CA ASP A 35 -23.11 -26.65 -12.32
C ASP A 35 -22.39 -25.33 -12.05
N ARG A 36 -21.53 -25.33 -11.02
CA ARG A 36 -20.82 -24.14 -10.54
C ARG A 36 -19.42 -24.01 -11.13
N THR A 37 -19.01 -24.95 -11.99
CA THR A 37 -17.66 -24.99 -12.53
C THR A 37 -17.62 -24.42 -13.94
N ALA A 38 -17.00 -23.26 -14.11
CA ALA A 38 -16.68 -22.72 -15.43
C ALA A 38 -15.62 -23.59 -16.12
N ARG A 39 -15.85 -23.98 -17.39
CA ARG A 39 -14.94 -24.81 -18.21
C ARG A 39 -14.66 -24.22 -19.59
N THR A 40 -15.52 -23.33 -20.09
CA THR A 40 -15.48 -22.84 -21.47
C THR A 40 -15.50 -21.32 -21.55
N VAL A 41 -15.04 -20.79 -22.68
CA VAL A 41 -15.13 -19.35 -22.96
C VAL A 41 -16.61 -18.97 -23.06
N GLY A 42 -17.04 -17.98 -22.27
CA GLY A 42 -18.44 -17.58 -22.14
C GLY A 42 -19.06 -17.86 -20.77
N ASP A 43 -18.40 -18.66 -19.92
CA ASP A 43 -18.87 -18.95 -18.56
C ASP A 43 -18.63 -17.77 -17.60
N ILE A 44 -19.54 -17.57 -16.65
CA ILE A 44 -19.48 -16.47 -15.66
C ILE A 44 -18.71 -16.92 -14.40
N LEU A 45 -17.69 -16.17 -14.01
CA LEU A 45 -16.90 -16.41 -12.79
C LEU A 45 -17.04 -15.24 -11.80
N THR A 46 -17.31 -15.54 -10.53
CA THR A 46 -17.30 -14.55 -9.44
C THR A 46 -16.04 -14.71 -8.59
N VAL A 47 -15.22 -13.66 -8.51
CA VAL A 47 -14.00 -13.64 -7.70
C VAL A 47 -14.24 -12.76 -6.48
N ILE A 48 -14.06 -13.33 -5.28
CA ILE A 48 -14.13 -12.59 -4.01
C ILE A 48 -12.70 -12.21 -3.62
N ILE A 49 -12.39 -10.92 -3.64
CA ILE A 49 -11.09 -10.38 -3.20
C ILE A 49 -11.29 -9.87 -1.77
N ALA A 50 -10.69 -10.56 -0.80
CA ALA A 50 -10.63 -10.11 0.59
C ALA A 50 -9.21 -9.60 0.87
N GLU A 51 -9.08 -8.30 1.11
CA GLU A 51 -7.81 -7.65 1.43
C GLU A 51 -7.85 -7.11 2.86
N SER A 52 -6.80 -7.41 3.63
CA SER A 52 -6.60 -6.87 4.98
C SER A 52 -5.35 -5.99 4.99
N SER A 53 -5.50 -4.71 5.31
CA SER A 53 -4.39 -3.77 5.45
C SER A 53 -4.23 -3.36 6.91
N SER A 54 -3.03 -3.57 7.47
CA SER A 54 -2.66 -3.15 8.83
C SER A 54 -1.51 -2.15 8.76
N ALA A 55 -1.72 -0.95 9.29
CA ALA A 55 -0.67 0.07 9.42
C ALA A 55 -0.41 0.36 10.90
N THR A 56 0.86 0.46 11.30
CA THR A 56 1.27 0.83 12.68
C THR A 56 2.14 2.07 12.61
N SER A 57 1.69 3.15 13.24
CA SER A 57 2.42 4.42 13.32
C SER A 57 2.79 4.72 14.77
N SER A 58 4.09 4.77 15.05
CA SER A 58 4.64 5.15 16.35
C SER A 58 5.58 6.34 16.19
N ALA A 59 5.34 7.41 16.95
CA ALA A 59 6.20 8.58 17.01
C ALA A 59 6.70 8.79 18.44
N SER A 60 8.03 8.87 18.61
CA SER A 60 8.69 9.12 19.89
C SER A 60 9.56 10.36 19.75
N THR A 61 9.31 11.38 20.56
CA THR A 61 10.07 12.63 20.58
C THR A 61 10.76 12.78 21.94
N GLU A 62 12.09 12.81 21.92
CA GLU A 62 12.93 13.07 23.08
C GLU A 62 13.66 14.41 22.89
N ALA A 63 13.39 15.37 23.78
CA ALA A 63 14.02 16.69 23.78
C ALA A 63 14.71 16.92 25.13
N SER A 64 16.04 16.97 25.11
CA SER A 64 16.90 17.23 26.27
C SER A 64 17.57 18.60 26.15
N LYS A 65 17.43 19.46 27.16
CA LYS A 65 18.14 20.74 27.27
C LYS A 65 18.95 20.79 28.56
N SER A 66 20.26 20.97 28.43
CA SER A 66 21.19 21.14 29.55
C SER A 66 21.86 22.51 29.45
N ASP A 67 21.61 23.38 30.43
CA ASP A 67 22.29 24.66 30.56
C ASP A 67 23.19 24.61 31.79
N SER A 68 24.48 24.90 31.60
CA SER A 68 25.46 25.02 32.69
C SER A 68 26.19 26.34 32.58
N ALA A 69 26.07 27.20 33.59
CA ALA A 69 26.81 28.45 33.69
C ALA A 69 27.80 28.35 34.86
N LYS A 70 29.10 28.42 34.54
CA LYS A 70 30.17 28.49 35.54
C LYS A 70 30.56 29.95 35.72
N VAL A 71 30.27 30.51 36.89
CA VAL A 71 30.60 31.91 37.20
C VAL A 71 32.07 31.96 37.64
N ASN A 72 32.99 32.00 36.68
CA ASN A 72 34.44 32.19 36.90
C ASN A 72 34.89 33.57 36.41
N ALA A 73 34.09 34.60 36.67
CA ALA A 73 34.34 35.94 36.15
C ALA A 73 35.55 36.57 36.89
N GLY A 74 36.76 36.25 36.41
CA GLY A 74 37.98 37.03 36.62
C GLY A 74 38.54 37.09 38.04
N ILE A 75 38.07 36.25 38.97
CA ILE A 75 38.62 36.22 40.32
C ILE A 75 40.00 35.55 40.28
N GLY A 76 41.06 36.35 40.51
CA GLY A 76 42.44 35.88 40.53
C GLY A 76 42.71 34.80 41.59
N PRO A 77 43.92 34.21 41.63
CA PRO A 77 44.23 33.02 42.42
C PRO A 77 44.00 33.19 43.93
N VAL A 78 44.13 34.41 44.45
CA VAL A 78 43.90 34.72 45.88
C VAL A 78 42.42 34.67 46.24
N LEU A 79 41.55 35.24 45.40
CA LEU A 79 40.10 35.29 45.67
C LEU A 79 39.42 33.94 45.42
N ARG A 80 39.93 33.16 44.46
CA ARG A 80 39.46 31.79 44.19
C ARG A 80 39.78 30.79 45.32
N ALA A 81 40.80 31.06 46.13
CA ALA A 81 41.11 30.25 47.32
C ALA A 81 40.13 30.52 48.49
N LEU A 82 39.43 31.66 48.46
CA LEU A 82 38.53 32.11 49.53
C LEU A 82 37.05 31.90 49.21
N ILE A 83 36.67 31.90 47.93
CA ILE A 83 35.28 31.75 47.49
C ILE A 83 35.19 30.53 46.56
N PRO A 84 34.44 29.47 46.93
CA PRO A 84 34.26 28.30 46.08
C PRO A 84 33.60 28.66 44.75
N ASP A 85 34.01 27.97 43.67
CA ASP A 85 33.41 28.13 42.34
C ASP A 85 31.90 27.78 42.41
N TRP A 86 31.04 28.71 42.00
CA TRP A 86 29.58 28.53 42.03
C TRP A 86 29.09 28.05 40.65
N GLU A 87 28.48 26.86 40.61
CA GLU A 87 27.93 26.25 39.41
C GLU A 87 26.40 26.35 39.42
N ILE A 88 25.84 27.04 38.43
CA ILE A 88 24.38 27.15 38.24
C ILE A 88 24.02 26.27 37.05
N GLY A 89 23.34 25.16 37.33
CA GLY A 89 22.91 24.18 36.33
C GLY A 89 21.39 24.05 36.28
N GLY A 90 20.83 24.01 35.07
CA GLY A 90 19.43 23.71 34.80
C GLY A 90 19.32 22.56 33.80
N SER A 91 18.56 21.52 34.14
CA SER A 91 18.29 20.40 33.23
C SER A 91 16.79 20.26 33.01
N MET A 92 16.37 20.17 31.74
CA MET A 92 14.99 19.92 31.35
C MET A 92 14.96 18.76 30.37
N ASN A 93 14.19 17.73 30.71
CA ASN A 93 14.00 16.55 29.88
C ASN A 93 12.51 16.45 29.53
N SER A 94 12.17 16.55 28.25
CA SER A 94 10.81 16.50 27.74
C SER A 94 10.66 15.31 26.81
N LYS A 95 9.81 14.34 27.19
CA LYS A 95 9.51 13.14 26.41
C LYS A 95 8.05 13.15 26.00
N GLY A 96 7.78 12.95 24.71
CA GLY A 96 6.43 12.85 24.15
C GLY A 96 6.30 11.60 23.31
N ASP A 97 5.38 10.71 23.69
CA ASP A 97 5.08 9.47 22.98
C ASP A 97 3.69 9.58 22.32
N GLY A 98 3.60 9.19 21.05
CA GLY A 98 2.34 9.14 20.28
C GLY A 98 2.16 7.80 19.56
N LYS A 99 0.96 7.23 19.67
CA LYS A 99 0.53 6.04 18.93
C LYS A 99 -0.82 6.31 18.29
N THR A 100 -0.98 5.94 17.01
CA THR A 100 -2.26 5.97 16.29
C THR A 100 -2.65 4.56 15.89
#